data_AF-A0A089L000-F1
#
_entry.id   AF-A0A089L000-F1
#
_cell.length_a   1.000
_cell.length_b   1.000
_cell.length_c   1.000
_cell.angle_alpha   90.00
_cell.angle_beta   90.00
_cell.angle_gamma   90.00
#
_symmetry.space_group_name_H-M   'P 1'
#
loop_
_entity.id
_entity.type
_entity.pdbx_description
1 polymer ?
#
loop_
_entity_poly.entity_id
_entity_poly.type
_entity_poly.pdbx_seq_one_letter_code
_entity_poly.pdbx_strand_id
1 'polypeptide(L)'
;MYTITVEITQDRKSQLLEWLASYENATGEYEKGLLTGLRWMIEKIGVKEHLYSKVAEVSSILINQDFVNDCTQKFEENWIDEVWNSGFALSIIAVLDLFKIQIVEFPTPKRTNKPFY
;
A
#
# COMPACT_ATOMS: atom_id res chain seq x y z
N MET A 1 7.60 20.37 1.22
CA MET A 1 6.39 19.86 0.52
C MET A 1 6.77 19.67 -0.93
N TYR A 2 6.69 18.45 -1.45
CA TYR A 2 6.94 18.16 -2.85
C TYR A 2 5.69 17.49 -3.42
N THR A 3 5.18 18.01 -4.54
CA THR A 3 4.15 17.30 -5.30
C THR A 3 4.90 16.35 -6.23
N ILE A 4 4.65 15.05 -6.11
CA ILE A 4 5.08 14.11 -7.14
C ILE A 4 3.92 13.89 -8.11
N THR A 5 4.19 13.98 -9.40
CA THR A 5 3.20 13.62 -10.41
C THR A 5 3.23 12.11 -10.54
N VAL A 6 2.10 11.46 -10.21
CA VAL A 6 1.95 10.01 -10.33
C VAL A 6 0.96 9.74 -11.44
N GLU A 7 1.41 9.10 -12.52
CA GLU A 7 0.50 8.72 -13.59
C GLU A 7 -0.36 7.51 -13.16
N ILE A 8 -1.65 7.72 -12.99
CA ILE A 8 -2.62 6.63 -12.75
C ILE A 8 -3.05 6.07 -14.12
N THR A 9 -2.10 5.43 -14.78
CA THR A 9 -2.30 4.71 -16.05
C THR A 9 -3.36 3.61 -15.90
N GLN A 10 -4.03 3.23 -16.98
CA GLN A 10 -4.98 2.11 -16.94
C GLN A 10 -4.36 0.81 -16.41
N ASP A 11 -3.12 0.49 -16.79
CA ASP A 11 -2.44 -0.72 -16.32
C ASP A 11 -2.32 -0.78 -14.80
N ARG A 12 -1.89 0.32 -14.16
CA ARG A 12 -1.83 0.45 -12.70
C ARG A 12 -3.20 0.33 -12.04
N LYS A 13 -4.26 0.87 -12.65
CA LYS A 13 -5.64 0.73 -12.15
C LYS A 13 -6.06 -0.74 -12.19
N SER A 14 -5.88 -1.38 -13.34
CA SER A 14 -6.20 -2.79 -13.54
C SER A 14 -5.46 -3.68 -12.53
N GLN A 15 -4.17 -3.44 -12.33
CA GLN A 15 -3.37 -4.19 -11.37
C GLN A 15 -3.88 -4.04 -9.93
N LEU A 16 -4.21 -2.82 -9.51
CA LEU A 16 -4.74 -2.58 -8.15
C LEU A 16 -6.13 -3.20 -7.96
N LEU A 17 -7.00 -3.12 -8.97
CA LEU A 17 -8.32 -3.76 -8.95
C LEU A 17 -8.22 -5.29 -8.94
N GLU A 18 -7.28 -5.87 -9.68
CA GLU A 18 -7.00 -7.31 -9.68
C GLU A 18 -6.51 -7.79 -8.31
N TRP A 19 -5.60 -7.05 -7.67
CA TRP A 19 -5.17 -7.34 -6.30
C TRP A 19 -6.34 -7.30 -5.31
N LEU A 20 -7.20 -6.27 -5.37
CA LEU A 20 -8.39 -6.19 -4.51
C LEU A 20 -9.31 -7.40 -4.72
N ALA A 21 -9.66 -7.71 -5.96
CA ALA A 21 -10.54 -8.83 -6.30
C ALA A 21 -9.98 -10.18 -5.84
N SER A 22 -8.65 -10.34 -5.90
CA SER A 22 -7.96 -11.56 -5.46
C SER A 22 -8.14 -11.85 -3.97
N TYR A 23 -8.32 -10.81 -3.15
CA TYR A 23 -8.40 -10.96 -1.69
C TYR A 23 -9.79 -10.72 -1.10
N GLU A 24 -10.77 -10.26 -1.89
CA GLU A 24 -12.12 -9.94 -1.40
C GLU A 24 -12.83 -11.08 -0.68
N ASN A 25 -12.60 -12.33 -1.11
CA ASN A 25 -13.23 -13.53 -0.54
C ASN A 25 -12.23 -14.42 0.21
N ALA A 26 -11.03 -13.90 0.51
CA ALA A 26 -10.01 -14.70 1.17
C ALA A 26 -10.35 -14.94 2.65
N THR A 27 -10.14 -16.17 3.10
CA THR A 27 -10.42 -16.58 4.50
C THR A 27 -9.18 -16.58 5.37
N GLY A 28 -7.99 -16.59 4.77
CA GLY A 28 -6.70 -16.55 5.47
C GLY A 28 -6.39 -15.18 6.05
N GLU A 29 -5.74 -15.16 7.22
CA GLU A 29 -5.40 -13.92 7.93
C GLU A 29 -4.41 -13.06 7.14
N TYR A 30 -3.51 -13.69 6.39
CA TYR A 30 -2.53 -12.99 5.56
C TYR A 30 -3.21 -12.18 4.45
N GLU A 31 -4.12 -12.81 3.72
CA GLU A 31 -4.86 -12.18 2.63
C GLU A 31 -5.83 -11.12 3.14
N LYS A 32 -6.43 -11.31 4.32
CA LYS A 32 -7.21 -10.25 4.99
C LYS A 32 -6.33 -9.04 5.31
N GLY A 33 -5.12 -9.28 5.81
CA GLY A 33 -4.11 -8.23 6.02
C GLY A 33 -3.79 -7.48 4.73
N LEU A 34 -3.54 -8.21 3.63
CA LEU A 34 -3.30 -7.64 2.32
C LEU A 34 -4.45 -6.74 1.87
N LEU A 35 -5.70 -7.24 1.94
CA LEU A 35 -6.89 -6.49 1.54
C LEU A 35 -7.06 -5.19 2.35
N THR A 36 -6.90 -5.26 3.66
CA THR A 36 -7.01 -4.09 4.54
C THR A 36 -5.90 -3.07 4.24
N GLY A 37 -4.67 -3.53 4.03
CA GLY A 37 -3.54 -2.67 3.68
C GLY A 37 -3.71 -1.99 2.31
N LEU A 38 -4.22 -2.71 1.30
CA LEU A 38 -4.50 -2.16 -0.03
C LEU A 38 -5.58 -1.09 0.04
N ARG A 39 -6.69 -1.36 0.74
CA ARG A 39 -7.78 -0.40 0.93
C ARG A 39 -7.30 0.86 1.66
N TRP A 40 -6.52 0.67 2.73
CA TRP A 40 -5.95 1.79 3.47
C TRP A 40 -5.05 2.65 2.58
N MET A 41 -4.16 2.03 1.80
CA MET A 41 -3.28 2.75 0.89
C MET A 41 -4.08 3.52 -0.16
N ILE A 42 -5.08 2.91 -0.80
CA ILE A 42 -5.95 3.56 -1.81
C ILE A 42 -6.58 4.85 -1.28
N GLU A 43 -7.09 4.80 -0.04
CA GLU A 43 -7.65 5.96 0.62
C GLU A 43 -6.57 6.99 0.94
N LYS A 44 -5.40 6.54 1.40
CA LYS A 44 -4.28 7.41 1.77
C LYS A 44 -3.66 8.16 0.58
N ILE A 45 -3.53 7.51 -0.59
CA ILE A 45 -3.07 8.17 -1.83
C ILE A 45 -4.20 8.92 -2.55
N GLY A 46 -5.45 8.81 -2.09
CA GLY A 46 -6.58 9.53 -2.66
C GLY A 46 -6.99 9.08 -4.06
N VAL A 47 -6.72 7.83 -4.45
CA VAL A 47 -7.00 7.35 -5.83
C VAL A 47 -8.33 6.62 -5.99
N LYS A 48 -9.11 6.49 -4.91
CA LYS A 48 -10.37 5.74 -4.89
C LYS A 48 -11.32 6.14 -6.02
N GLU A 49 -11.48 7.43 -6.26
CA GLU A 49 -12.36 7.97 -7.30
C GLU A 49 -11.79 7.72 -8.71
N HIS A 50 -10.46 7.72 -8.85
CA HIS A 50 -9.77 7.51 -10.12
C HIS A 50 -9.75 6.03 -10.54
N LEU A 51 -9.83 5.08 -9.61
CA LEU A 51 -9.76 3.64 -9.88
C LEU A 51 -10.91 3.14 -10.76
N TYR A 52 -12.10 3.68 -10.57
CA TYR A 52 -13.29 3.28 -11.31
C TYR A 52 -13.61 4.20 -12.50
N SER A 53 -12.78 5.23 -12.73
CA SER A 53 -12.93 6.11 -13.89
C SER A 53 -12.62 5.36 -15.19
N LYS A 54 -13.52 5.49 -16.17
CA LYS A 54 -13.39 4.90 -17.51
C LYS A 54 -12.28 5.56 -18.35
N VAL A 55 -11.74 6.70 -17.90
CA VAL A 55 -10.72 7.46 -18.61
C VAL A 55 -9.37 7.29 -17.89
N ALA A 56 -8.29 7.22 -18.66
CA ALA A 56 -6.95 7.33 -18.07
C ALA A 56 -6.79 8.75 -17.49
N GLU A 57 -6.36 8.86 -16.24
CA GLU A 57 -6.25 10.15 -15.56
C GLU A 57 -4.83 10.33 -15.05
N VAL A 58 -4.21 11.44 -15.45
CA VAL A 58 -2.99 11.93 -14.82
C VAL A 58 -3.44 12.73 -13.60
N SER A 59 -3.41 12.11 -12.43
CA SER A 59 -3.75 12.77 -11.17
C SER A 59 -2.47 13.13 -10.41
N SER A 60 -2.43 14.34 -9.86
CA SER A 60 -1.31 14.73 -8.99
C SER A 60 -1.60 14.24 -7.59
N ILE A 61 -0.83 13.24 -7.12
CA ILE A 61 -0.94 12.75 -5.76
C ILE A 61 -0.04 13.62 -4.87
N LEU A 62 -0.63 14.25 -3.86
CA LEU A 62 0.12 15.02 -2.89
C LEU A 62 0.82 14.08 -1.90
N ILE A 63 2.09 13.79 -2.15
CA ILE A 63 2.95 13.06 -1.20
C ILE A 63 3.69 14.07 -0.34
N ASN A 64 3.08 14.48 0.77
CA ASN A 64 3.70 15.38 1.75
C ASN A 64 4.39 14.58 2.88
N GLN A 65 5.01 15.29 3.81
CA GLN A 65 5.67 14.64 4.96
C GLN A 65 4.67 13.86 5.81
N ASP A 66 3.42 14.32 5.93
CA ASP A 66 2.37 13.61 6.68
C ASP A 66 2.03 12.27 6.04
N PHE A 67 2.02 12.19 4.71
CA PHE A 67 1.89 10.93 3.99
C PHE A 67 3.02 9.96 4.34
N VAL A 68 4.27 10.45 4.25
CA VAL A 68 5.46 9.64 4.54
C VAL A 68 5.44 9.16 5.99
N ASN A 69 5.13 10.05 6.94
CA ASN A 69 5.04 9.73 8.36
C ASN A 69 3.96 8.68 8.63
N ASP A 70 2.77 8.83 8.04
CA ASP A 70 1.67 7.88 8.24
C ASP A 70 2.00 6.50 7.65
N CYS A 71 2.57 6.44 6.45
CA CYS A 71 2.99 5.18 5.84
C CYS A 71 4.10 4.51 6.66
N THR A 72 5.07 5.29 7.15
CA THR A 72 6.17 4.80 8.01
C THR A 72 5.61 4.25 9.31
N GLN A 73 4.77 5.03 10.01
CA GLN A 73 4.14 4.61 11.27
C GLN A 73 3.31 3.35 11.08
N LYS A 74 2.44 3.32 10.05
CA LYS A 74 1.58 2.16 9.78
C LYS A 74 2.38 0.93 9.40
N PHE A 75 3.47 1.10 8.67
CA PHE A 75 4.38 0.00 8.39
C PHE A 75 5.02 -0.52 9.69
N GLU A 76 5.56 0.34 10.55
CA GLU A 76 6.17 -0.10 11.81
C GLU A 76 5.19 -0.77 12.78
N GLU A 77 3.95 -0.27 12.86
CA GLU A 77 2.88 -0.87 13.66
C GLU A 77 2.50 -2.28 13.18
N ASN A 78 2.66 -2.56 11.89
CA ASN A 78 2.29 -3.82 11.26
C ASN A 78 3.48 -4.69 10.86
N TRP A 79 4.70 -4.19 11.00
CA TRP A 79 5.92 -4.96 10.80
C TRP A 79 6.26 -5.73 12.09
N ILE A 80 5.32 -6.59 12.48
CA ILE A 80 5.44 -7.51 13.60
C ILE A 80 5.23 -8.93 13.09
N ASP A 81 5.77 -9.90 13.82
CA ASP A 81 5.68 -11.34 13.48
C ASP A 81 4.29 -11.89 13.79
N GLU A 82 3.31 -11.41 13.02
CA GLU A 82 1.91 -11.79 12.99
C GLU A 82 1.46 -11.87 11.52
N VAL A 83 0.71 -12.92 11.20
CA VAL A 83 0.36 -13.28 9.81
C VAL A 83 -0.44 -12.17 9.13
N TRP A 84 -1.43 -11.61 9.84
CA TRP A 84 -2.26 -10.53 9.33
C TRP A 84 -1.45 -9.24 9.10
N ASN A 85 -0.64 -8.86 10.09
CA ASN A 85 0.13 -7.62 10.05
C ASN A 85 1.18 -7.64 8.94
N SER A 86 1.81 -8.80 8.70
CA SER A 86 2.73 -8.99 7.58
C SER A 86 2.07 -8.71 6.22
N GLY A 87 0.84 -9.18 6.03
CA GLY A 87 0.05 -8.88 4.82
C GLY A 87 -0.23 -7.38 4.69
N PHE A 88 -0.66 -6.73 5.76
CA PHE A 88 -0.93 -5.29 5.75
C PHE A 88 0.33 -4.48 5.39
N ALA A 89 1.47 -4.77 6.03
CA ALA A 89 2.73 -4.08 5.79
C ALA A 89 3.23 -4.24 4.35
N LEU A 90 3.05 -5.43 3.76
CA LEU A 90 3.40 -5.69 2.36
C LEU A 90 2.56 -4.88 1.39
N SER A 91 1.27 -4.67 1.66
CA SER A 91 0.42 -3.83 0.79
C SER A 91 0.89 -2.38 0.73
N ILE A 92 1.44 -1.84 1.83
CA ILE A 92 2.03 -0.50 1.82
C ILE A 92 3.18 -0.43 0.81
N ILE A 93 4.12 -1.38 0.90
CA ILE A 93 5.26 -1.45 -0.02
C ILE A 93 4.79 -1.64 -1.47
N ALA A 94 3.86 -2.58 -1.70
CA ALA A 94 3.38 -2.91 -3.03
C ALA A 94 2.73 -1.72 -3.74
N VAL A 95 1.94 -0.91 -3.03
CA VAL A 95 1.30 0.27 -3.62
C VAL A 95 2.32 1.39 -3.86
N LEU A 96 3.25 1.61 -2.94
CA LEU A 96 4.34 2.58 -3.16
C LEU A 96 5.16 2.22 -4.41
N ASP A 97 5.51 0.94 -4.57
CA ASP A 97 6.26 0.44 -5.73
C ASP A 97 5.44 0.57 -7.03
N LEU A 98 4.16 0.20 -7.02
CA LEU A 98 3.25 0.33 -8.16
C LEU A 98 3.25 1.77 -8.72
N PHE A 99 3.23 2.75 -7.81
CA PHE A 99 3.23 4.17 -8.15
C PHE A 99 4.64 4.78 -8.27
N LYS A 100 5.70 3.97 -8.16
CA LYS A 100 7.11 4.39 -8.20
C LYS A 100 7.44 5.48 -7.18
N ILE A 101 6.83 5.39 -6.01
CA ILE A 101 7.05 6.29 -4.88
C ILE A 101 8.20 5.73 -4.05
N GLN A 102 9.37 6.34 -4.16
CA GLN A 102 10.53 5.98 -3.33
C GLN A 102 10.57 6.86 -2.08
N ILE A 103 10.50 6.22 -0.91
CA ILE A 103 10.73 6.86 0.38
C ILE A 103 12.14 6.45 0.84
N VAL A 104 13.07 7.42 0.85
CA VAL A 104 14.51 7.18 1.10
C VAL A 104 14.78 6.59 2.49
N GLU A 105 13.96 6.94 3.48
CA GLU A 105 14.07 6.47 4.86
C GLU A 105 12.90 5.55 5.24
N PHE A 106 12.48 4.67 4.33
CA PHE A 106 11.44 3.70 4.68
C PHE A 106 12.00 2.65 5.66
N PRO A 107 11.25 2.26 6.73
CA PRO A 107 11.76 1.33 7.73
C PRO A 107 12.17 0.02 7.09
N THR A 108 13.39 -0.42 7.37
CA THR A 108 13.83 -1.76 6.97
C THR A 108 13.18 -2.78 7.89
N PRO A 109 12.76 -3.95 7.37
CA PRO A 109 12.16 -4.99 8.18
C PRO A 109 13.08 -5.38 9.35
N LYS A 110 12.63 -5.08 10.58
CA LYS A 110 13.29 -5.55 11.80
C LYS A 110 13.14 -7.07 11.82
N ARG A 111 14.24 -7.82 11.65
CA ARG A 111 14.23 -9.27 11.87
C ARG A 111 13.87 -9.52 13.33
N THR A 112 12.66 -9.98 13.58
CA THR A 112 12.30 -10.57 14.87
C THR A 112 13.08 -11.87 15.00
N ASN A 113 14.16 -11.84 15.77
CA ASN A 113 14.85 -13.04 16.24
C ASN A 113 13.94 -13.77 17.24
N LYS A 114 12.79 -14.30 16.81
CA LYS A 114 12.09 -15.30 17.62
C LYS A 114 12.81 -16.64 17.41
N PRO A 115 13.24 -17.32 18.46
CA PRO A 115 13.67 -18.70 18.35
C PRO A 115 12.48 -19.51 17.82
N PHE A 116 12.74 -20.39 16.85
CA PHE A 116 11.80 -21.46 16.53
C PHE A 116 11.72 -22.35 17.78
N TYR A 117 10.63 -22.22 18.54
CA TYR A 117 10.26 -23.16 19.60
C TYR A 117 9.24 -24.15 19.06
#